data_AF-A0A2V4MWL8-F1
#
_entry.id   AF-A0A2V4MWL8-F1
#
_cell.length_a   1.000
_cell.length_b   1.000
_cell.length_c   1.000
_cell.angle_alpha   90.00
_cell.angle_beta   90.00
_cell.angle_gamma   90.00
#
_symmetry.space_group_name_H-M   'P 1'
#
loop_
_entity.id
_entity.type
_entity.pdbx_description
1 polymer ?
#
loop_
_entity_poly.entity_id
_entity_poly.type
_entity_poly.pdbx_seq_one_letter_code
_entity_poly.pdbx_strand_id
1 'polypeptide(L)' 'PVGFVGAAESKQALAEHPSSLEHLVVRGRRGGSAIAAAALNAIASEIE' A
#
# COMPACT_ATOMS: atom_id res chain seq x y z
N PRO A 1 4.82 1.88 -0.91
CA PRO A 1 5.76 3.04 -0.92
C PRO A 1 5.38 4.06 -2.01
N VAL A 2 5.89 5.30 -1.89
CA VAL A 2 5.91 6.32 -2.96
C VAL A 2 7.32 6.42 -3.53
N GLY A 3 7.43 6.81 -4.80
CA GLY A 3 8.71 7.18 -5.39
C GLY A 3 8.92 6.64 -6.78
N PHE A 4 10.12 6.91 -7.30
CA PHE A 4 10.51 6.57 -8.66
C PHE A 4 11.44 5.36 -8.76
N VAL A 5 12.04 4.92 -7.65
CA VAL A 5 12.96 3.78 -7.60
C VAL A 5 12.35 2.69 -6.73
N GLY A 6 12.04 1.53 -7.33
CA GLY A 6 11.57 0.33 -6.63
C GLY A 6 10.16 0.43 -6.03
N ALA A 7 9.49 1.59 -6.10
CA ALA A 7 8.19 1.77 -5.46
C ALA A 7 7.10 0.94 -6.15
N ALA A 8 7.02 0.97 -7.48
CA ALA A 8 6.01 0.22 -8.22
C ALA A 8 6.32 -1.28 -8.18
N GLU A 9 7.60 -1.61 -8.37
CA GLU A 9 8.15 -2.95 -8.45
C GLU A 9 7.97 -3.72 -7.12
N SER A 10 8.28 -3.10 -5.97
CA SER A 10 8.07 -3.73 -4.66
C SER A 10 6.60 -4.02 -4.36
N LYS A 11 5.67 -3.16 -4.80
CA LYS A 11 4.23 -3.37 -4.62
C LYS A 11 3.69 -4.48 -5.52
N GLN A 12 4.21 -4.59 -6.74
CA GLN A 12 3.87 -5.69 -7.63
C GLN A 12 4.42 -7.02 -7.09
N ALA A 13 5.68 -7.04 -6.64
CA ALA A 13 6.28 -8.21 -6.01
C ALA A 13 5.50 -8.70 -4.78
N LEU A 14 4.97 -7.77 -3.96
CA LEU A 14 4.09 -8.13 -2.84
C LEU A 14 2.79 -8.78 -3.32
N ALA A 15 2.15 -8.22 -4.36
CA ALA A 15 0.89 -8.73 -4.89
C ALA A 15 1.00 -10.11 -5.55
N GLU A 16 2.18 -10.42 -6.10
CA GLU A 16 2.50 -11.69 -6.76
C GLU A 16 3.17 -12.68 -5.81
N HIS A 17 3.39 -12.32 -4.53
CA HIS A 17 4.16 -13.14 -3.61
C HIS A 17 3.42 -14.45 -3.25
N PRO A 18 4.09 -15.61 -3.29
CA PRO A 18 3.45 -16.92 -3.09
C PRO A 18 2.84 -17.11 -1.69
N SER A 19 3.31 -16.35 -0.69
CA SER A 19 2.71 -16.40 0.65
C SER A 19 1.27 -15.87 0.71
N SER A 20 0.81 -15.16 -0.33
CA SER A 20 -0.58 -14.70 -0.52
C SER A 20 -1.21 -14.02 0.70
N LEU A 21 -0.39 -13.32 1.50
CA LEU A 21 -0.87 -12.55 2.64
C LEU A 21 -1.80 -11.44 2.17
N GLU A 22 -2.86 -11.19 2.94
CA GLU A 22 -3.76 -10.07 2.70
C GLU A 22 -2.98 -8.75 2.70
N HIS A 23 -3.19 -7.95 1.68
CA HIS A 23 -2.45 -6.71 1.50
C HIS A 23 -3.30 -5.66 0.78
N LEU A 24 -2.99 -4.40 1.07
CA LEU A 24 -3.55 -3.24 0.40
C LEU A 24 -2.41 -2.38 -0.15
N VAL A 25 -2.42 -2.12 -1.46
CA VAL A 25 -1.39 -1.32 -2.13
C VAL A 25 -2.00 -0.31 -3.10
N VAL A 26 -1.44 0.90 -3.14
CA VAL A 26 -1.69 1.85 -4.22
C VAL A 26 -0.74 1.53 -5.37
N ARG A 27 -1.24 1.09 -6.53
CA ARG A 27 -0.39 0.71 -7.67
C ARG A 27 0.42 1.89 -8.23
N GLY A 28 1.55 1.58 -8.88
CA GLY A 28 2.43 2.55 -9.55
C GLY A 28 3.32 3.34 -8.58
N ARG A 29 3.61 4.61 -8.90
CA ARG A 29 4.58 5.44 -8.15
C ARG A 29 3.99 6.23 -6.96
N ARG A 30 2.66 6.34 -6.89
CA ARG A 30 1.94 7.06 -5.82
C ARG A 30 1.95 6.27 -4.51
N GLY A 31 1.84 6.98 -3.39
CA GLY A 31 1.83 6.42 -2.04
C GLY A 31 2.22 7.49 -1.01
N GLY A 32 2.81 7.07 0.10
CA GLY A 32 3.38 7.96 1.12
C GLY A 32 2.75 7.76 2.49
N SER A 33 3.32 8.39 3.50
CA SER A 33 2.89 8.27 4.90
C SER A 33 1.44 8.74 5.10
N ALA A 34 1.05 9.85 4.47
CA ALA A 34 -0.31 10.38 4.58
C ALA A 34 -1.38 9.38 4.08
N ILE A 35 -1.14 8.74 2.92
CA ILE A 35 -2.06 7.74 2.36
C ILE A 35 -2.09 6.48 3.25
N ALA A 36 -0.93 6.03 3.71
CA ALA A 36 -0.85 4.85 4.58
C ALA A 36 -1.56 5.08 5.92
N ALA A 37 -1.38 6.26 6.54
CA ALA A 37 -2.06 6.63 7.77
C ALA A 37 -3.58 6.76 7.57
N ALA A 38 -4.03 7.36 6.47
CA ALA A 38 -5.45 7.47 6.15
C ALA A 38 -6.11 6.09 5.99
N ALA A 39 -5.45 5.15 5.29
CA ALA A 39 -5.95 3.78 5.16
C ALA A 39 -6.05 3.07 6.52
N LEU A 40 -5.04 3.23 7.38
CA LEU A 40 -5.07 2.67 8.73
C LEU A 40 -6.22 3.25 9.56
N ASN A 41 -6.38 4.57 9.56
CA ASN A 41 -7.43 5.25 10.32
C ASN A 41 -8.83 4.82 9.87
N ALA A 42 -9.05 4.70 8.56
CA ALA A 42 -10.33 4.25 8.01
C ALA A 42 -10.65 2.79 8.33
N ILE A 43 -9.65 1.93 8.50
CA ILE A 43 -9.85 0.53 8.93
C ILE A 43 -10.11 0.46 10.45
N ALA A 44 -9.52 1.36 11.22
CA ALA A 44 -9.59 1.34 12.67
C ALA A 44 -10.90 1.91 13.25
N SER A 45 -11.70 2.62 12.47
CA SER A 45 -12.90 3.34 12.92
C SER A 45 -13.99 3.36 11.86
N GLU A 46 -15.24 3.22 12.28
CA GLU A 46 -16.43 3.39 11.42
C GLU A 46 -16.87 4.86 11.30
N ILE A 47 -16.29 5.75 12.11
CA ILE A 47 -16.54 7.20 12.04
C ILE A 47 -15.64 7.79 10.95
N GLU A 48 -16.26 8.49 10.00
CA GLU A 48 -15.58 9.26 8.94
C GLU A 48 -15.07 10.63 9.45
#